data_AF-A0A0F3GK10-F1
#
_entry.id   AF-A0A0F3GK10-F1
#
_cell.length_a   1.000
_cell.length_b   1.000
_cell.length_c   1.000
_cell.angle_alpha   90.00
_cell.angle_beta   90.00
_cell.angle_gamma   90.00
#
_symmetry.space_group_name_H-M   'P 1'
#
loop_
_entity.id
_entity.type
_entity.pdbx_description
1 polymer ?
#
loop_
_entity_poly.entity_id
_entity_poly.type
_entity_poly.pdbx_seq_one_letter_code
_entity_poly.pdbx_strand_id
1 'polypeptide(L)'
;MQTTAWPEPGVEPGVEPGVEPGVEPGVEPGQRLMDGNSGFTLIELLVVIAIIGILTSIGAMLYLGKRDKAAVRTIEASAKGAVADIQQYLDAYHARGPFIVVDAAGIEICVQYTNPGTFNTCQAIFNQSNNGNVYANINDIVNYILAHHQGRKEVDPHSGSAFLFVNTKTPWTIELTPIGTSGISVIGYAESTKTPIFNYSVVGR
;
A
#
# COMPACT_ATOMS: atom_id res chain seq x y z
N MET A 1 -18.74 41.66 -15.30
CA MET A 1 -20.20 41.64 -15.54
C MET A 1 -20.82 40.74 -14.46
N GLN A 2 -21.54 41.33 -13.50
CA GLN A 2 -22.30 40.64 -12.45
C GLN A 2 -23.73 40.37 -12.94
N THR A 3 -24.30 39.20 -12.63
CA THR A 3 -25.71 38.92 -12.25
C THR A 3 -25.78 37.47 -11.72
N THR A 4 -25.80 37.19 -10.40
CA THR A 4 -26.99 36.92 -9.55
C THR A 4 -28.06 36.05 -10.24
N ALA A 5 -28.22 34.77 -9.89
CA ALA A 5 -28.89 34.17 -8.72
C ALA A 5 -30.30 33.64 -9.05
N TRP A 6 -30.55 32.44 -8.53
CA TRP A 6 -31.57 31.40 -8.79
C TRP A 6 -33.05 31.76 -8.60
N PRO A 7 -33.96 30.88 -9.09
CA PRO A 7 -35.14 30.51 -8.31
C PRO A 7 -35.39 28.98 -8.23
N GLU A 8 -35.67 28.48 -7.03
CA GLU A 8 -36.33 27.20 -6.71
C GLU A 8 -37.26 27.46 -5.49
N PRO A 9 -38.19 26.56 -5.10
CA PRO A 9 -38.98 25.58 -5.87
C PRO A 9 -40.49 25.65 -5.53
N GLY A 10 -41.35 25.12 -6.42
CA GLY A 10 -42.79 24.97 -6.16
C GLY A 10 -43.12 23.67 -5.41
N VAL A 11 -43.88 23.78 -4.33
CA VAL A 11 -44.47 22.66 -3.58
C VAL A 11 -45.98 22.87 -3.54
N GLU A 12 -46.75 21.92 -4.09
CA GLU A 12 -48.18 21.76 -3.82
C GLU A 12 -48.46 20.32 -3.40
N PRO A 13 -48.96 20.06 -2.18
CA PRO A 13 -49.52 18.77 -1.81
C PRO A 13 -51.04 18.79 -1.95
N GLY A 14 -51.57 18.14 -2.99
CA GLY A 14 -52.98 17.81 -3.13
C GLY A 14 -53.29 16.48 -2.42
N VAL A 15 -54.26 16.50 -1.50
CA VAL A 15 -54.85 15.31 -0.87
C VAL A 15 -56.29 15.19 -1.36
N GLU A 16 -56.62 14.10 -2.05
CA GLU A 16 -58.01 13.66 -2.23
C GLU A 16 -58.14 12.19 -1.77
N PRO A 17 -59.05 11.87 -0.84
CA PRO A 17 -59.37 10.49 -0.47
C PRO A 17 -60.56 9.97 -1.28
N GLY A 18 -60.33 8.95 -2.11
CA GLY A 18 -61.36 8.17 -2.78
C GLY A 18 -61.28 6.70 -2.37
N VAL A 19 -62.29 6.23 -1.63
CA VAL A 19 -62.51 4.80 -1.35
C VAL A 19 -63.67 4.36 -2.24
N GLU A 20 -63.42 3.43 -3.17
CA GLU A 20 -64.48 2.60 -3.75
C GLU A 20 -64.14 1.11 -3.55
N PRO A 21 -65.02 0.32 -2.93
CA PRO A 21 -64.81 -1.11 -2.70
C PRO A 21 -65.51 -2.00 -3.75
N GLY A 22 -64.78 -3.03 -4.20
CA GLY A 22 -65.35 -4.32 -4.61
C GLY A 22 -65.30 -4.66 -6.10
N VAL A 23 -64.61 -5.75 -6.46
CA VAL A 23 -65.20 -7.08 -6.79
C VAL A 23 -64.11 -7.95 -7.45
N GLU A 24 -63.76 -9.01 -6.69
CA GLU A 24 -63.29 -10.38 -6.98
C GLU A 24 -62.84 -10.91 -8.37
N PRO A 25 -62.09 -12.05 -8.38
CA PRO A 25 -60.89 -12.25 -9.20
C PRO A 25 -61.11 -13.15 -10.42
N GLY A 26 -60.37 -12.87 -11.50
CA GLY A 26 -60.17 -13.77 -12.63
C GLY A 26 -58.72 -14.22 -12.70
N VAL A 27 -58.37 -15.31 -12.00
CA VAL A 27 -57.07 -15.98 -12.19
C VAL A 27 -57.23 -16.94 -13.36
N GLU A 28 -56.71 -16.57 -14.53
CA GLU A 28 -56.43 -17.53 -15.59
C GLU A 28 -55.40 -18.55 -15.07
N PRO A 29 -55.62 -19.87 -15.19
CA PRO A 29 -54.56 -20.84 -14.96
C PRO A 29 -53.59 -20.79 -16.16
N GLY A 30 -52.71 -19.79 -16.15
CA GLY A 30 -51.47 -19.85 -16.90
C GLY A 30 -50.73 -21.12 -16.50
N GLN A 31 -50.37 -21.92 -17.50
CA GLN A 31 -49.74 -23.23 -17.39
C GLN A 31 -48.76 -23.29 -16.21
N ARG A 32 -49.04 -24.20 -15.25
CA ARG A 32 -48.06 -24.64 -14.27
C ARG A 32 -46.90 -25.26 -15.05
N LEU A 33 -45.85 -24.47 -15.30
CA LEU A 33 -44.51 -25.00 -15.41
C LEU A 33 -44.32 -25.82 -14.14
N MET A 34 -44.21 -27.14 -14.30
CA MET A 34 -43.79 -28.00 -13.20
C MET A 34 -42.38 -27.54 -12.87
N ASP A 35 -42.24 -26.64 -11.92
CA ASP A 35 -40.97 -26.31 -11.31
C ASP A 35 -40.42 -27.62 -10.77
N GLY A 36 -39.46 -28.18 -11.52
CA GLY A 36 -38.80 -29.42 -11.18
C GLY A 36 -38.10 -29.20 -9.86
N ASN A 37 -38.77 -29.56 -8.76
CA ASN A 37 -38.27 -29.42 -7.41
C ASN A 37 -37.22 -30.53 -7.17
N SER A 38 -36.12 -30.45 -7.92
CA SER A 38 -34.95 -31.33 -7.82
C SER A 38 -34.27 -31.06 -6.49
N GLY A 39 -34.72 -31.76 -5.45
CA GLY A 39 -34.01 -31.82 -4.18
C GLY A 39 -32.68 -32.53 -4.36
N PHE A 40 -31.61 -31.92 -3.83
CA PHE A 40 -30.30 -32.58 -3.74
C PHE A 40 -30.40 -33.84 -2.89
N THR A 41 -29.77 -34.92 -3.34
CA THR A 41 -29.70 -36.14 -2.54
C THR A 41 -28.74 -35.94 -1.35
N LEU A 42 -29.04 -36.55 -0.20
CA LEU A 42 -28.14 -36.50 0.96
C LEU A 42 -26.75 -37.06 0.62
N ILE A 43 -26.69 -38.05 -0.28
CA ILE A 43 -25.43 -38.66 -0.71
C ILE A 43 -24.61 -37.73 -1.61
N GLU A 44 -25.24 -36.93 -2.49
CA GLU A 44 -24.52 -35.90 -3.26
C GLU A 44 -23.86 -34.88 -2.34
N LEU A 45 -24.61 -34.35 -1.37
CA LEU A 45 -24.06 -33.37 -0.45
C LEU A 45 -22.95 -33.97 0.42
N LEU A 46 -23.08 -35.23 0.84
CA LEU A 46 -22.06 -35.93 1.63
C LEU A 46 -20.76 -36.12 0.84
N VAL A 47 -20.84 -36.54 -0.42
CA VAL A 47 -19.66 -36.70 -1.28
C VAL A 47 -19.00 -35.34 -1.54
N VAL A 48 -19.78 -34.27 -1.73
CA VAL A 48 -19.24 -32.92 -1.94
C VAL A 48 -18.44 -32.43 -0.73
N ILE A 49 -18.97 -32.53 0.49
CA ILE A 49 -18.23 -32.11 1.69
C ILE A 49 -16.99 -32.99 1.93
N ALA A 50 -17.05 -34.29 1.59
CA ALA A 50 -15.91 -35.20 1.67
C ALA A 50 -14.79 -34.77 0.70
N ILE A 51 -15.13 -34.44 -0.55
CA ILE A 51 -14.15 -33.98 -1.55
C ILE A 51 -13.57 -32.62 -1.15
N ILE A 52 -14.40 -31.65 -0.73
CA ILE A 52 -13.93 -30.33 -0.28
C ILE A 52 -13.01 -30.48 0.94
N GLY A 53 -13.30 -31.38 1.88
CA GLY A 53 -12.43 -31.66 3.03
C GLY A 53 -11.03 -32.15 2.63
N ILE A 54 -10.95 -33.06 1.65
CA ILE A 54 -9.66 -33.57 1.14
C ILE A 54 -8.88 -32.44 0.44
N LEU A 55 -9.54 -31.67 -0.44
CA LEU A 55 -8.90 -30.59 -1.18
C LEU A 55 -8.40 -29.47 -0.25
N THR A 56 -9.20 -29.07 0.74
CA THR A 56 -8.81 -28.03 1.70
C THR A 56 -7.66 -28.49 2.60
N SER A 57 -7.65 -29.76 3.00
CA SER A 57 -6.56 -30.35 3.80
C SER A 57 -5.21 -30.31 3.09
N ILE A 58 -5.17 -30.67 1.80
CA ILE A 58 -3.93 -30.60 0.98
C ILE A 58 -3.56 -29.14 0.68
N GLY A 59 -4.57 -28.31 0.37
CA GLY A 59 -4.39 -26.89 0.07
C GLY A 59 -3.72 -26.12 1.21
N ALA A 60 -4.14 -26.36 2.45
CA ALA A 60 -3.60 -25.67 3.63
C ALA A 60 -2.08 -25.88 3.80
N MET A 61 -1.58 -27.10 3.62
CA MET A 61 -0.15 -27.41 3.77
C MET A 61 0.72 -26.79 2.68
N LEU A 62 0.27 -26.80 1.43
CA LEU A 62 1.01 -26.19 0.31
C LEU A 62 1.05 -24.66 0.40
N TYR A 63 0.05 -24.07 1.06
CA TYR A 63 -0.10 -22.62 1.15
C TYR A 63 1.01 -21.96 1.96
N LEU A 64 1.35 -22.53 3.12
CA LEU A 64 2.36 -21.99 4.04
C LEU A 64 3.73 -21.87 3.35
N GLY A 65 4.19 -22.94 2.69
CA GLY A 65 5.51 -22.93 2.02
C GLY A 65 5.60 -22.01 0.80
N LYS A 66 4.48 -21.69 0.12
CA LYS A 66 4.46 -20.72 -0.99
C LYS A 66 4.50 -19.28 -0.49
N ARG A 67 3.85 -19.00 0.66
CA ARG A 67 3.83 -17.67 1.26
C ARG A 67 5.22 -17.21 1.69
N ASP A 68 5.97 -18.04 2.40
CA ASP A 68 7.30 -17.65 2.88
C ASP A 68 8.30 -17.44 1.74
N LYS A 69 8.25 -18.29 0.71
CA LYS A 69 9.08 -18.12 -0.49
C LYS A 69 8.73 -16.85 -1.25
N ALA A 70 7.44 -16.50 -1.32
CA ALA A 70 7.01 -15.24 -1.92
C ALA A 70 7.50 -14.05 -1.09
N ALA A 71 7.36 -14.12 0.23
CA ALA A 71 7.82 -13.07 1.15
C ALA A 71 9.32 -12.79 1.03
N VAL A 72 10.16 -13.85 1.00
CA VAL A 72 11.61 -13.71 0.78
C VAL A 72 11.91 -13.01 -0.55
N ARG A 73 11.24 -13.40 -1.63
CA ARG A 73 11.43 -12.78 -2.96
C ARG A 73 11.00 -11.32 -2.98
N THR A 74 9.90 -10.99 -2.29
CA THR A 74 9.43 -9.61 -2.16
C THR A 74 10.49 -8.76 -1.45
N ILE A 75 11.04 -9.23 -0.33
CA ILE A 75 12.08 -8.51 0.41
C ILE A 75 13.33 -8.31 -0.46
N GLU A 76 13.78 -9.36 -1.16
CA GLU A 76 14.94 -9.26 -2.05
C GLU A 76 14.72 -8.26 -3.19
N ALA A 77 13.53 -8.27 -3.81
CA ALA A 77 13.18 -7.34 -4.89
C ALA A 77 13.08 -5.90 -4.39
N SER A 78 12.40 -5.69 -3.26
CA SER A 78 12.26 -4.36 -2.64
C SER A 78 13.61 -3.80 -2.18
N ALA A 79 14.48 -4.63 -1.59
CA ALA A 79 15.81 -4.20 -1.17
C ALA A 79 16.69 -3.80 -2.36
N LYS A 80 16.66 -4.59 -3.45
CA LYS A 80 17.37 -4.23 -4.70
C LYS A 80 16.84 -2.94 -5.32
N GLY A 81 15.51 -2.74 -5.31
CA GLY A 81 14.90 -1.50 -5.78
C GLY A 81 15.37 -0.29 -4.97
N ALA A 82 15.34 -0.41 -3.64
CA ALA A 82 15.76 0.65 -2.74
C ALA A 82 17.23 1.04 -2.89
N VAL A 83 18.12 0.12 -3.27
CA VAL A 83 19.54 0.45 -3.53
C VAL A 83 19.70 1.54 -4.60
N ALA A 84 18.88 1.52 -5.65
CA ALA A 84 18.93 2.54 -6.70
C ALA A 84 18.45 3.91 -6.19
N ASP A 85 17.33 3.93 -5.46
CA ASP A 85 16.78 5.15 -4.86
C ASP A 85 17.77 5.75 -3.84
N ILE A 86 18.37 4.90 -2.99
CA ILE A 86 19.38 5.29 -2.00
C ILE A 86 20.61 5.89 -2.68
N GLN A 87 21.08 5.32 -3.79
CA GLN A 87 22.23 5.89 -4.51
C GLN A 87 21.92 7.32 -4.98
N GLN A 88 20.72 7.57 -5.51
CA GLN A 88 20.31 8.91 -5.93
C GLN A 88 20.30 9.90 -4.75
N TYR A 89 19.76 9.51 -3.59
CA TYR A 89 19.75 10.38 -2.41
C TYR A 89 21.16 10.63 -1.86
N LEU A 90 22.05 9.63 -1.91
CA LEU A 90 23.44 9.78 -1.50
C LEU A 90 24.23 10.69 -2.44
N ASP A 91 24.03 10.58 -3.76
CA ASP A 91 24.70 11.46 -4.71
C ASP A 91 24.27 12.93 -4.49
N ALA A 92 22.97 13.17 -4.23
CA ALA A 92 22.47 14.49 -3.83
C ALA A 92 23.06 14.97 -2.49
N TYR A 93 23.17 14.07 -1.50
CA TYR A 93 23.79 14.37 -0.21
C TYR A 93 25.25 14.82 -0.36
N HIS A 94 26.05 14.09 -1.15
CA HIS A 94 27.45 14.39 -1.42
C HIS A 94 27.64 15.71 -2.19
N ALA A 95 26.77 15.97 -3.16
CA ALA A 95 26.75 17.24 -3.89
C ALA A 95 26.19 18.41 -3.07
N ARG A 96 25.68 18.17 -1.84
CA ARG A 96 24.90 19.13 -1.04
C ARG A 96 23.75 19.75 -1.85
N GLY A 97 23.13 18.92 -2.69
CA GLY A 97 22.04 19.27 -3.58
C GLY A 97 20.68 18.84 -3.01
N PRO A 98 19.59 19.52 -3.38
CA PRO A 98 18.26 19.15 -2.96
C PRO A 98 17.80 17.86 -3.67
N PHE A 99 16.83 17.19 -3.08
CA PHE A 99 16.15 16.05 -3.70
C PHE A 99 14.66 16.06 -3.36
N ILE A 100 13.89 15.38 -4.20
CA ILE A 100 12.45 15.17 -4.00
C ILE A 100 12.26 13.80 -3.37
N VAL A 101 11.42 13.74 -2.34
CA VAL A 101 11.06 12.52 -1.63
C VAL A 101 9.58 12.59 -1.26
N VAL A 102 9.01 11.44 -0.88
CA VAL A 102 7.64 11.38 -0.38
C VAL A 102 7.72 11.29 1.14
N ASP A 103 6.91 12.04 1.88
CA ASP A 103 6.87 11.95 3.34
C ASP A 103 6.05 10.73 3.80
N ALA A 104 6.00 10.49 5.11
CA ALA A 104 5.23 9.37 5.68
C ALA A 104 3.71 9.48 5.45
N ALA A 105 3.19 10.67 5.10
CA ALA A 105 1.79 10.88 4.74
C ALA A 105 1.50 10.58 3.26
N GLY A 106 2.53 10.32 2.45
CA GLY A 106 2.39 10.10 1.01
C GLY A 106 2.42 11.39 0.19
N ILE A 107 2.91 12.50 0.75
CA ILE A 107 2.99 13.80 0.08
C ILE A 107 4.41 14.02 -0.46
N GLU A 108 4.51 14.49 -1.70
CA GLU A 108 5.79 14.89 -2.29
C GLU A 108 6.33 16.14 -1.59
N ILE A 109 7.57 16.07 -1.13
CA ILE A 109 8.29 17.16 -0.48
C ILE A 109 9.67 17.33 -1.10
N CYS A 110 10.19 18.57 -1.04
CA CYS A 110 11.57 18.85 -1.38
C CYS A 110 12.42 19.04 -0.12
N VAL A 111 13.54 18.32 -0.05
CA VAL A 111 14.51 18.42 1.04
C VAL A 111 15.80 19.01 0.49
N GLN A 112 16.39 19.94 1.22
CA GLN A 112 17.66 20.57 0.86
C GLN A 112 18.68 20.52 2.00
N TYR A 113 19.95 20.80 1.71
CA TYR A 113 20.95 20.90 2.77
C TYR A 113 20.65 22.07 3.70
N THR A 114 20.97 21.96 5.00
CA THR A 114 20.67 22.99 6.02
C THR A 114 21.25 24.38 5.70
N ASN A 115 22.37 24.42 4.99
CA ASN A 115 22.96 25.67 4.48
C ASN A 115 23.27 25.52 2.98
N PRO A 116 22.23 25.55 2.13
CA PRO A 116 22.37 25.26 0.71
C PRO A 116 23.12 26.39 0.00
N GLY A 117 23.91 26.05 -1.03
CA GLY A 117 24.43 27.06 -1.95
C GLY A 117 23.29 27.75 -2.69
N THR A 118 23.53 28.96 -3.21
CA THR A 118 22.50 29.79 -3.90
C THR A 118 21.73 29.03 -4.99
N PHE A 119 22.40 28.14 -5.72
CA PHE A 119 21.82 27.35 -6.81
C PHE A 119 21.43 25.92 -6.40
N ASN A 120 21.65 25.54 -5.14
CA ASN A 120 21.37 24.20 -4.60
C ASN A 120 20.18 24.21 -3.63
N THR A 121 19.20 25.08 -3.88
CA THR A 121 17.97 25.13 -3.10
C THR A 121 16.84 24.40 -3.82
N CYS A 122 15.86 23.92 -3.06
CA CYS A 122 14.62 23.36 -3.58
C CYS A 122 13.93 24.31 -4.56
N GLN A 123 13.95 25.61 -4.25
CA GLN A 123 13.35 26.63 -5.09
C GLN A 123 14.13 26.81 -6.41
N ALA A 124 15.46 26.76 -6.38
CA ALA A 124 16.28 26.97 -7.57
C ALA A 124 16.25 25.77 -8.54
N ILE A 125 16.24 24.53 -8.02
CA ILE A 125 16.34 23.32 -8.85
C ILE A 125 14.97 22.76 -9.21
N PHE A 126 14.03 22.74 -8.26
CA PHE A 126 12.73 22.10 -8.44
C PHE A 126 11.56 23.08 -8.49
N ASN A 127 11.80 24.38 -8.29
CA ASN A 127 10.75 25.40 -8.15
C ASN A 127 9.71 25.04 -7.08
N GLN A 128 10.17 24.44 -5.98
CA GLN A 128 9.34 24.04 -4.83
C GLN A 128 9.86 24.67 -3.53
N SER A 129 8.94 25.04 -2.65
CA SER A 129 9.29 25.39 -1.27
C SER A 129 9.79 24.16 -0.52
N ASN A 130 10.86 24.30 0.26
CA ASN A 130 11.33 23.21 1.11
C ASN A 130 10.45 23.04 2.37
N ASN A 131 9.58 24.01 2.71
CA ASN A 131 8.72 23.98 3.91
C ASN A 131 9.48 23.64 5.21
N GLY A 132 10.76 24.05 5.30
CA GLY A 132 11.62 23.73 6.45
C GLY A 132 12.25 22.32 6.42
N ASN A 133 11.97 21.49 5.42
CA ASN A 133 12.62 20.21 5.24
C ASN A 133 14.09 20.41 4.88
N VAL A 134 14.97 19.94 5.77
CA VAL A 134 16.41 20.07 5.63
C VAL A 134 17.12 18.82 6.10
N TYR A 135 18.27 18.53 5.50
CA TYR A 135 19.21 17.52 5.98
C TYR A 135 20.56 18.17 6.32
N ALA A 136 21.25 17.61 7.32
CA ALA A 136 22.60 18.02 7.71
C ALA A 136 23.57 16.83 7.70
N ASN A 137 23.09 15.64 8.05
CA ASN A 137 23.90 14.44 8.19
C ASN A 137 23.21 13.22 7.55
N ILE A 138 23.97 12.13 7.42
CA ILE A 138 23.53 10.87 6.80
C ILE A 138 22.31 10.25 7.51
N ASN A 139 22.11 10.47 8.82
CA ASN A 139 20.95 9.94 9.53
C ASN A 139 19.66 10.62 9.07
N ASP A 140 19.72 11.92 8.77
CA ASP A 140 18.56 12.66 8.25
C ASP A 140 18.14 12.07 6.90
N ILE A 141 19.11 11.73 6.05
CA ILE A 141 18.87 11.05 4.76
C ILE A 141 18.18 9.71 4.98
N VAL A 142 18.70 8.87 5.88
CA VAL A 142 18.06 7.58 6.22
C VAL A 142 16.62 7.80 6.71
N ASN A 143 16.37 8.79 7.55
CA ASN A 143 15.01 9.09 8.05
C ASN A 143 14.06 9.51 6.91
N TYR A 144 14.51 10.32 5.96
CA TYR A 144 13.70 10.68 4.79
C TYR A 144 13.42 9.48 3.88
N ILE A 145 14.39 8.56 3.73
CA ILE A 145 14.18 7.32 2.96
C ILE A 145 13.19 6.40 3.68
N LEU A 146 13.28 6.27 5.00
CA LEU A 146 12.29 5.53 5.78
C LEU A 146 10.89 6.14 5.63
N ALA A 147 10.77 7.46 5.74
CA ALA A 147 9.50 8.17 5.52
C ALA A 147 8.95 7.95 4.09
N HIS A 148 9.82 7.91 3.07
CA HIS A 148 9.45 7.61 1.69
C HIS A 148 8.77 6.26 1.54
N HIS A 149 9.40 5.21 2.09
CA HIS A 149 8.84 3.87 2.02
C HIS A 149 7.57 3.72 2.88
N GLN A 150 7.47 4.46 3.99
CA GLN A 150 6.23 4.54 4.79
C GLN A 150 5.09 5.21 4.02
N GLY A 151 5.34 6.34 3.34
CA GLY A 151 4.36 7.02 2.51
C GLY A 151 3.86 6.18 1.34
N ARG A 152 4.73 5.30 0.81
CA ARG A 152 4.40 4.28 -0.19
C ARG A 152 3.63 3.09 0.38
N LYS A 153 3.44 3.03 1.70
CA LYS A 153 2.73 1.97 2.42
C LYS A 153 3.34 0.59 2.18
N GLU A 154 4.67 0.55 2.09
CA GLU A 154 5.41 -0.70 1.93
C GLU A 154 5.47 -1.41 3.29
N VAL A 155 4.82 -2.57 3.36
CA VAL A 155 4.66 -3.36 4.58
C VAL A 155 5.39 -4.70 4.47
N ASP A 156 5.65 -5.31 5.63
CA ASP A 156 6.26 -6.62 5.70
C ASP A 156 5.38 -7.68 5.00
N PRO A 157 5.94 -8.52 4.12
CA PRO A 157 5.13 -9.42 3.29
C PRO A 157 4.56 -10.63 4.05
N HIS A 158 4.95 -10.84 5.31
CA HIS A 158 4.52 -12.00 6.11
C HIS A 158 3.27 -11.70 6.94
N SER A 159 3.27 -10.59 7.69
CA SER A 159 2.17 -10.16 8.55
C SER A 159 1.40 -8.95 8.02
N GLY A 160 2.01 -8.16 7.10
CA GLY A 160 1.40 -6.96 6.53
C GLY A 160 1.09 -5.88 7.57
N SER A 161 1.73 -5.92 8.74
CA SER A 161 1.37 -5.14 9.93
C SER A 161 2.45 -4.12 10.31
N ALA A 162 3.68 -4.34 9.88
CA ALA A 162 4.82 -3.45 10.12
C ALA A 162 5.31 -2.86 8.80
N PHE A 163 6.02 -1.73 8.88
CA PHE A 163 6.68 -1.17 7.71
C PHE A 163 7.83 -2.09 7.25
N LEU A 164 7.97 -2.21 5.94
CA LEU A 164 9.01 -3.04 5.33
C LEU A 164 10.41 -2.50 5.61
N PHE A 165 10.58 -1.17 5.59
CA PHE A 165 11.86 -0.51 5.82
C PHE A 165 11.93 0.04 7.25
N VAL A 166 13.00 -0.30 7.95
CA VAL A 166 13.18 -0.01 9.37
C VAL A 166 14.62 0.41 9.69
N ASN A 167 14.81 1.10 10.81
CA ASN A 167 16.14 1.42 11.36
C ASN A 167 16.62 0.40 12.40
N THR A 168 15.77 -0.55 12.77
CA THR A 168 16.07 -1.58 13.77
C THR A 168 15.73 -2.93 13.18
N LYS A 169 16.75 -3.80 13.15
CA LYS A 169 16.64 -5.20 12.76
C LYS A 169 15.41 -5.91 13.33
N THR A 170 14.50 -6.32 12.45
CA THR A 170 13.32 -7.12 12.77
C THR A 170 13.13 -8.24 11.74
N PRO A 171 12.44 -9.34 12.06
CA PRO A 171 12.09 -10.35 11.07
C PRO A 171 11.25 -9.76 9.93
N TRP A 172 11.47 -10.26 8.71
CA TRP A 172 10.70 -9.88 7.51
C TRP A 172 10.82 -8.41 7.08
N THR A 173 11.86 -7.69 7.51
CA THR A 173 12.09 -6.29 7.16
C THR A 173 13.44 -6.05 6.50
N ILE A 174 13.59 -4.85 5.94
CA ILE A 174 14.82 -4.30 5.37
C ILE A 174 15.33 -3.23 6.33
N GLU A 175 16.48 -3.49 6.92
CA GLU A 175 17.18 -2.56 7.78
C GLU A 175 18.04 -1.61 6.95
N LEU A 176 17.86 -0.31 7.21
CA LEU A 176 18.71 0.75 6.71
C LEU A 176 19.55 1.29 7.85
N THR A 177 20.87 1.22 7.70
CA THR A 177 21.81 1.73 8.72
C THR A 177 22.90 2.55 8.06
N PRO A 178 23.18 3.78 8.52
CA PRO A 178 24.31 4.55 8.02
C PRO A 178 25.65 3.83 8.24
N ILE A 179 26.54 3.95 7.25
CA ILE A 179 27.92 3.48 7.31
C ILE A 179 28.82 4.72 7.28
N GLY A 180 29.37 5.08 8.45
CA GLY A 180 30.16 6.30 8.59
C GLY A 180 29.33 7.53 8.25
N THR A 181 29.89 8.42 7.41
CA THR A 181 29.24 9.69 7.01
C THR A 181 28.72 9.70 5.59
N SER A 182 28.94 8.64 4.81
CA SER A 182 28.84 8.67 3.34
C SER A 182 28.23 7.42 2.72
N GLY A 183 27.82 6.46 3.53
CA GLY A 183 27.21 5.24 3.05
C GLY A 183 25.98 4.84 3.85
N ILE A 184 25.17 3.98 3.26
CA ILE A 184 24.01 3.35 3.87
C ILE A 184 24.08 1.85 3.57
N SER A 185 23.97 1.04 4.61
CA SER A 185 23.80 -0.40 4.52
C SER A 185 22.33 -0.73 4.32
N VAL A 186 22.05 -1.60 3.36
CA VAL A 186 20.72 -2.15 3.06
C VAL A 186 20.76 -3.64 3.33
N ILE A 187 20.08 -4.07 4.39
CA ILE A 187 20.12 -5.47 4.82
C ILE A 187 18.70 -6.02 4.93
N GLY A 188 18.36 -7.01 4.10
CA GLY A 188 17.07 -7.69 4.12
C GLY A 188 17.13 -8.95 4.98
N TYR A 189 16.14 -9.13 5.85
CA TYR A 189 15.98 -10.31 6.71
C TYR A 189 14.72 -11.09 6.38
N ALA A 190 14.79 -12.42 6.49
CA ALA A 190 13.62 -13.29 6.47
C ALA A 190 13.13 -13.50 7.92
N GLU A 191 12.66 -14.70 8.25
CA GLU A 191 12.26 -15.06 9.62
C GLU A 191 13.39 -14.90 10.64
N SER A 192 14.63 -15.30 10.28
CA SER A 192 15.79 -15.11 11.14
C SER A 192 16.49 -13.80 10.82
N THR A 193 16.76 -13.02 11.87
CA THR A 193 17.60 -11.83 11.75
C THR A 193 19.09 -12.19 11.75
N LYS A 194 19.50 -13.40 12.15
CA LYS A 194 20.95 -13.74 12.27
C LYS A 194 21.67 -13.80 10.92
N THR A 195 20.97 -14.24 9.89
CA THR A 195 21.50 -14.40 8.53
C THR A 195 20.71 -13.54 7.56
N PRO A 196 21.32 -12.51 6.95
CA PRO A 196 20.63 -11.70 5.96
C PRO A 196 20.43 -12.48 4.67
N ILE A 197 19.29 -12.29 4.01
CA ILE A 197 19.02 -12.81 2.67
C ILE A 197 19.49 -11.85 1.58
N PHE A 198 19.67 -10.56 1.95
CA PHE A 198 20.22 -9.52 1.11
C PHE A 198 21.11 -8.64 1.96
N ASN A 199 22.30 -8.31 1.47
CA ASN A 199 23.21 -7.38 2.14
C ASN A 199 23.98 -6.61 1.08
N TYR A 200 23.79 -5.30 1.04
CA TYR A 200 24.46 -4.41 0.12
C TYR A 200 24.77 -3.08 0.80
N SER A 201 25.96 -2.53 0.55
CA SER A 201 26.36 -1.22 1.05
C SER A 201 26.43 -0.25 -0.10
N VAL A 202 25.62 0.81 -0.03
CA VAL A 202 25.63 1.92 -0.98
C VAL A 202 26.54 3.01 -0.41
N VAL A 203 27.46 3.52 -1.20
CA VAL A 203 28.36 4.60 -0.80
C VAL A 203 28.27 5.70 -1.84
N GLY A 204 28.02 6.93 -1.38
CA GLY A 204 28.01 8.10 -2.25
C GLY A 204 29.41 8.37 -2.80
N ARG A 205 29.46 8.78 -4.07
CA ARG A 205 30.71 9.08 -4.78
C ARG A 205 30.90 10.59 -4.95
#